data_AF-A0A938KBB8-F1
#
_entry.id   AF-A0A938KBB8-F1
#
_cell.length_a   1.000
_cell.length_b   1.000
_cell.length_c   1.000
_cell.angle_alpha   90.00
_cell.angle_beta   90.00
_cell.angle_gamma   90.00
#
_symmetry.space_group_name_H-M   'P 1'
#
loop_
_entity.id
_entity.type
_entity.pdbx_description
1 polymer ?
#
loop_
_entity_poly.entity_id
_entity_poly.type
_entity_poly.pdbx_seq_one_letter_code
_entity_poly.pdbx_strand_id
1 'polypeptide(L)'
;MLQQCGKQFRRSRRSLTVNQTKDRKLAERRRALRGQVGALTISEDSNLTFEQTAKHWLETVKHALSPSTVVRKEIHIRELAPFFAGASIRNATPHHCDRWVSERGPKIAPQTFAHELEVMRAVFDFAMERGLILSNRR
;
A
#
# COMPACT_ATOMS: atom_id res chain seq x y z
N MET A 1 43.99 -23.81 36.67
CA MET A 1 44.31 -22.37 36.66
C MET A 1 44.17 -21.83 35.24
N LEU A 2 43.58 -20.63 35.17
CA LEU A 2 43.67 -19.56 34.17
C LEU A 2 43.25 -19.78 32.70
N GLN A 3 42.40 -18.84 32.29
CA GLN A 3 41.88 -18.55 30.98
C GLN A 3 42.82 -17.66 30.13
N GLN A 4 42.60 -17.74 28.80
CA GLN A 4 42.65 -16.67 27.77
C GLN A 4 43.98 -16.11 27.25
N CYS A 5 44.17 -16.20 25.92
CA CYS A 5 44.04 -15.09 24.93
C CYS A 5 45.05 -15.22 23.77
N GLY A 6 44.63 -15.01 22.51
CA GLY A 6 45.62 -14.85 21.44
C GLY A 6 45.18 -14.82 19.96
N LYS A 7 44.21 -13.97 19.61
CA LYS A 7 44.13 -13.25 18.31
C LYS A 7 43.80 -14.04 17.02
N GLN A 8 42.55 -13.86 16.60
CA GLN A 8 42.03 -14.00 15.24
C GLN A 8 42.60 -12.91 14.31
N PHE A 9 42.92 -13.25 13.06
CA PHE A 9 42.65 -12.38 11.91
C PHE A 9 42.28 -13.18 10.64
N ARG A 10 41.02 -12.98 10.25
CA ARG A 10 40.38 -12.99 8.92
C ARG A 10 40.69 -14.11 7.91
N ARG A 11 39.64 -14.90 7.64
CA ARG A 11 39.33 -15.40 6.28
C ARG A 11 37.89 -15.10 5.91
N SER A 12 37.70 -14.42 4.78
CA SER A 12 36.44 -14.25 4.07
C SER A 12 35.74 -15.59 3.86
N ARG A 13 34.44 -15.67 4.18
CA ARG A 13 33.49 -16.57 3.52
C ARG A 13 32.11 -15.93 3.44
N ARG A 14 31.83 -15.43 2.23
CA ARG A 14 30.58 -15.43 1.48
C ARG A 14 29.33 -15.95 2.25
N SER A 15 28.44 -15.01 2.54
CA SER A 15 26.96 -15.06 2.50
C SER A 15 26.28 -16.42 2.50
N LEU A 16 25.55 -16.74 3.58
CA LEU A 16 24.37 -17.63 3.61
C LEU A 16 23.71 -17.59 4.99
N THR A 17 23.01 -16.50 5.32
CA THR A 17 22.08 -16.46 6.48
C THR A 17 20.99 -15.42 6.24
N VAL A 18 20.10 -15.68 5.27
CA VAL A 18 18.90 -14.85 5.05
C VAL A 18 17.63 -15.70 4.97
N ASN A 19 17.56 -16.86 5.62
CA ASN A 19 16.37 -17.72 5.47
C ASN A 19 15.85 -18.43 6.73
N GLN A 20 16.28 -18.07 7.95
CA GLN A 20 15.77 -18.68 9.19
C GLN A 20 15.24 -17.68 10.23
N THR A 21 14.85 -16.48 9.80
CA THR A 21 14.26 -15.43 10.65
C THR A 21 12.99 -14.85 10.02
N LYS A 22 12.18 -15.68 9.35
CA LYS A 22 10.89 -15.23 8.76
C LYS A 22 9.65 -15.79 9.47
N ASP A 23 9.72 -16.97 10.09
CA ASP A 23 8.49 -17.63 10.57
C ASP A 23 8.01 -17.27 11.99
N ARG A 24 8.90 -17.02 12.96
CA ARG A 24 8.45 -16.73 14.34
C ARG A 24 7.68 -15.41 14.48
N LYS A 25 7.96 -14.42 13.62
CA LYS A 25 7.24 -13.13 13.54
C LYS A 25 5.85 -13.24 12.91
N LEU A 26 5.53 -14.33 12.21
CA LEU A 26 4.23 -14.51 11.57
C LEU A 26 3.13 -14.87 12.59
N ALA A 27 3.47 -15.58 13.67
CA ALA A 27 2.51 -16.01 14.68
C ALA A 27 2.04 -14.85 15.59
N GLU A 28 2.95 -13.98 16.02
CA GLU A 28 2.59 -12.80 16.83
C GLU A 28 1.78 -11.78 16.03
N ARG A 29 2.08 -11.62 14.73
CA ARG A 29 1.27 -10.79 13.82
C ARG A 29 -0.19 -11.23 13.75
N ARG A 30 -0.47 -12.53 13.79
CA ARG A 30 -1.85 -13.03 13.66
C ARG A 30 -2.75 -12.70 14.86
N ARG A 31 -2.18 -12.49 16.06
CA ARG A 31 -2.97 -12.18 17.27
C ARG A 31 -3.40 -10.71 17.35
N ALA A 32 -2.55 -9.79 16.88
CA ALA A 32 -2.86 -8.35 16.81
C ALA A 32 -3.99 -8.01 15.81
N LEU A 33 -4.16 -8.85 14.77
CA LEU A 33 -5.21 -8.69 13.76
C LEU A 33 -6.62 -8.73 14.37
N ARG A 34 -6.85 -9.47 15.45
CA ARG A 34 -8.21 -9.62 16.02
C ARG A 34 -8.72 -8.38 16.75
N GLY A 35 -7.83 -7.50 17.24
CA GLY A 35 -8.23 -6.28 17.95
C GLY A 35 -8.68 -5.14 17.04
N GLN A 36 -8.12 -5.06 15.83
CA GLN A 36 -8.42 -3.98 14.87
C GLN A 36 -9.68 -4.23 14.04
N VAL A 37 -10.12 -5.50 13.95
CA VAL A 37 -11.35 -5.88 13.22
C VAL A 37 -12.61 -5.24 13.81
N GLY A 38 -12.59 -4.80 15.07
CA GLY A 38 -13.71 -4.10 15.71
C GLY A 38 -13.92 -2.64 15.28
N ALA A 39 -12.95 -2.01 14.60
CA ALA A 39 -13.04 -0.62 14.14
C ALA A 39 -13.45 -0.48 12.65
N LEU A 40 -13.70 -1.60 11.98
CA LEU A 40 -14.24 -1.60 10.63
C LEU A 40 -15.73 -1.28 10.69
N THR A 41 -16.12 -0.18 10.07
CA THR A 41 -17.52 0.08 9.73
C THR A 41 -17.98 -1.03 8.77
N ILE A 42 -18.83 -1.93 9.27
CA ILE A 42 -19.58 -2.88 8.42
C ILE A 42 -20.68 -2.06 7.74
N SER A 43 -20.29 -1.21 6.79
CA SER A 43 -21.18 -0.44 5.94
C SER A 43 -21.12 -0.99 4.52
N GLU A 44 -22.18 -0.81 3.73
CA GLU A 44 -22.25 -1.21 2.32
C GLU A 44 -21.07 -0.65 1.50
N ASP A 45 -20.50 0.48 1.94
CA ASP A 45 -19.31 1.10 1.38
C ASP A 45 -18.02 0.25 1.44
N SER A 46 -17.99 -0.78 2.29
CA SER A 46 -16.80 -1.65 2.45
C SER A 46 -16.52 -2.54 1.22
N ASN A 47 -17.50 -2.71 0.32
CA ASN A 47 -17.36 -3.44 -0.93
C ASN A 47 -17.08 -2.54 -2.14
N LEU A 48 -16.92 -1.23 -1.95
CA LEU A 48 -16.64 -0.32 -3.06
C LEU A 48 -15.34 -0.69 -3.76
N THR A 49 -15.36 -0.58 -5.09
CA THR A 49 -14.15 -0.71 -5.91
C THR A 49 -13.26 0.51 -5.74
N PHE A 50 -11.97 0.37 -6.08
CA PHE A 50 -11.04 1.50 -6.07
C PHE A 50 -11.58 2.69 -6.87
N GLU A 51 -12.15 2.46 -8.05
CA GLU A 51 -12.70 3.53 -8.88
C GLU A 51 -13.86 4.26 -8.19
N GLN A 52 -14.77 3.53 -7.55
CA GLN A 52 -15.89 4.13 -6.84
C GLN A 52 -15.40 4.95 -5.64
N THR A 53 -14.50 4.40 -4.83
CA THR A 53 -13.91 5.14 -3.71
C THR A 53 -13.17 6.38 -4.19
N ALA A 54 -12.45 6.29 -5.30
CA ALA A 54 -11.72 7.40 -5.88
C ALA A 54 -12.66 8.50 -6.41
N LYS A 55 -13.79 8.14 -7.01
CA LYS A 55 -14.84 9.09 -7.41
C LYS A 55 -15.44 9.78 -6.19
N HIS A 56 -15.76 9.05 -5.12
CA HIS A 56 -16.25 9.66 -3.88
C HIS A 56 -15.23 10.63 -3.28
N TRP A 57 -13.96 10.25 -3.23
CA TRP A 57 -12.89 11.14 -2.80
C TRP A 57 -12.84 12.40 -3.67
N LEU A 58 -12.86 12.25 -5.00
CA LEU A 58 -12.81 13.40 -5.91
C LEU A 58 -14.00 14.34 -5.70
N GLU A 59 -15.21 13.79 -5.50
CA GLU A 59 -16.40 14.57 -5.18
C GLU A 59 -16.28 15.34 -3.86
N THR A 60 -15.53 14.82 -2.88
CA THR A 60 -15.26 15.54 -1.63
C THR A 60 -14.26 16.67 -1.81
N VAL A 61 -13.24 16.53 -2.68
CA VAL A 61 -12.17 17.54 -2.83
C VAL A 61 -12.38 18.50 -4.01
N LYS A 62 -13.31 18.20 -4.94
CA LYS A 62 -13.49 18.99 -6.18
C LYS A 62 -13.79 20.46 -5.94
N HIS A 63 -14.44 20.81 -4.84
CA HIS A 63 -14.79 22.20 -4.51
C HIS A 63 -13.56 23.07 -4.22
N ALA A 64 -12.44 22.45 -3.81
CA ALA A 64 -11.18 23.12 -3.53
C ALA A 64 -10.19 23.09 -4.72
N LEU A 65 -10.55 22.44 -5.83
CA LEU A 65 -9.67 22.22 -6.97
C LEU A 65 -10.17 22.98 -8.21
N SER A 66 -9.23 23.40 -9.06
CA SER A 66 -9.60 23.97 -10.35
C SER A 66 -10.20 22.90 -11.28
N PRO A 67 -11.11 23.26 -12.20
CA PRO A 67 -11.76 22.30 -13.11
C PRO A 67 -10.77 21.45 -13.91
N SER A 68 -9.69 22.07 -14.42
CA SER A 68 -8.64 21.35 -15.16
C SER A 68 -7.89 20.33 -14.29
N THR A 69 -7.76 20.59 -12.98
CA THR A 69 -7.12 19.66 -12.04
C THR A 69 -8.04 18.48 -11.74
N VAL A 70 -9.34 18.72 -11.62
CA VAL A 70 -10.36 17.66 -11.45
C VAL A 70 -10.30 16.70 -12.64
N VAL A 71 -10.36 17.21 -13.87
CA VAL A 71 -10.28 16.39 -15.08
C VAL A 71 -9.00 15.57 -15.15
N ARG A 72 -7.84 16.15 -14.77
CA ARG A 72 -6.57 15.40 -14.71
C ARG A 72 -6.61 14.28 -13.69
N LYS A 73 -7.16 14.53 -12.49
CA LYS A 73 -7.30 13.50 -11.45
C LYS A 73 -8.27 12.40 -11.90
N GLU A 74 -9.35 12.71 -12.61
CA GLU A 74 -10.23 11.69 -13.21
C GLU A 74 -9.50 10.79 -14.21
N ILE A 75 -8.66 11.37 -15.06
CA ILE A 75 -7.82 10.60 -15.99
C ILE A 75 -6.92 9.66 -15.21
N HIS A 76 -6.19 10.16 -14.20
CA HIS A 76 -5.33 9.30 -13.37
C HIS A 76 -6.12 8.18 -12.67
N ILE A 77 -7.32 8.45 -12.17
CA ILE A 77 -8.18 7.43 -11.55
C ILE A 77 -8.54 6.33 -12.56
N ARG A 78 -8.94 6.70 -13.79
CA ARG A 78 -9.26 5.72 -14.85
C ARG A 78 -8.06 4.86 -15.23
N GLU A 79 -6.89 5.46 -15.28
CA GLU A 79 -5.66 4.75 -15.61
C GLU A 79 -5.19 3.80 -14.49
N LEU A 80 -5.52 4.12 -13.23
CA LEU A 80 -5.23 3.27 -12.07
C LEU A 80 -6.26 2.14 -11.88
N ALA A 81 -7.52 2.38 -12.22
CA ALA A 81 -8.62 1.43 -12.08
C ALA A 81 -8.31 -0.01 -12.57
N PRO A 82 -7.70 -0.25 -13.75
CA PRO A 82 -7.43 -1.62 -14.23
C PRO A 82 -6.50 -2.43 -13.33
N PHE A 83 -5.61 -1.79 -12.57
CA PHE A 83 -4.70 -2.49 -11.65
C PHE A 83 -5.39 -2.99 -10.39
N PHE A 84 -6.52 -2.38 -10.04
CA PHE A 84 -7.36 -2.74 -8.90
C PHE A 84 -8.69 -3.38 -9.34
N ALA A 85 -8.84 -3.68 -10.62
CA ALA A 85 -10.05 -4.32 -11.15
C ALA A 85 -10.27 -5.69 -10.48
N GLY A 86 -11.50 -5.95 -10.06
CA GLY A 86 -11.89 -7.18 -9.36
C GLY A 86 -11.50 -7.22 -7.88
N ALA A 87 -10.80 -6.21 -7.35
CA ALA A 87 -10.56 -6.05 -5.92
C ALA A 87 -11.42 -4.92 -5.36
N SER A 88 -12.07 -5.16 -4.22
CA SER A 88 -12.61 -4.06 -3.41
C SER A 88 -11.46 -3.25 -2.82
N ILE A 89 -11.73 -1.99 -2.47
CA ILE A 89 -10.75 -1.09 -1.84
C ILE A 89 -10.16 -1.73 -0.57
N ARG A 90 -10.98 -2.49 0.17
CA ARG A 90 -10.59 -3.28 1.35
C ARG A 90 -9.60 -4.41 1.05
N ASN A 91 -9.71 -5.01 -0.13
CA ASN A 91 -8.87 -6.12 -0.58
C ASN A 91 -7.67 -5.63 -1.42
N ALA A 92 -7.46 -4.32 -1.54
CA ALA A 92 -6.28 -3.77 -2.19
C ALA A 92 -5.02 -4.19 -1.43
N THR A 93 -4.23 -5.07 -2.05
CA THR A 93 -2.94 -5.55 -1.53
C THR A 93 -1.76 -4.81 -2.18
N PRO A 94 -0.57 -4.83 -1.54
CA PRO A 94 0.65 -4.30 -2.14
C PRO A 94 0.98 -4.87 -3.53
N HIS A 95 0.54 -6.10 -3.83
CA HIS A 95 0.73 -6.72 -5.13
C HIS A 95 0.08 -5.92 -6.28
N HIS A 96 -1.07 -5.28 -6.05
CA HIS A 96 -1.69 -4.42 -7.06
C HIS A 96 -0.84 -3.18 -7.34
N CYS A 97 -0.24 -2.60 -6.30
CA CYS A 97 0.69 -1.49 -6.42
C CYS A 97 1.98 -1.91 -7.15
N ASP A 98 2.56 -3.06 -6.80
CA ASP A 98 3.75 -3.60 -7.45
C ASP A 98 3.51 -3.88 -8.94
N ARG A 99 2.31 -4.37 -9.28
CA ARG A 99 1.86 -4.56 -10.66
C ARG A 99 1.79 -3.24 -11.42
N TRP A 100 1.15 -2.22 -10.84
CA TRP A 100 1.09 -0.88 -11.43
C TRP A 100 2.50 -0.30 -11.67
N VAL A 101 3.39 -0.38 -10.68
CA VAL A 101 4.78 0.10 -10.82
C VAL A 101 5.52 -0.65 -11.94
N SER A 102 5.37 -1.98 -12.02
CA SER A 102 6.10 -2.80 -12.99
C SER A 102 5.58 -2.67 -14.42
N GLU A 103 4.25 -2.61 -14.58
CA GLU A 103 3.63 -2.61 -15.92
C GLU A 103 3.48 -1.20 -16.51
N ARG A 104 3.20 -0.20 -15.68
CA ARG A 104 2.92 1.18 -16.09
C ARG A 104 4.07 2.14 -15.82
N GLY A 105 4.75 1.98 -14.69
CA GLY A 105 5.91 2.81 -14.32
C GLY A 105 6.93 3.05 -15.45
N PRO A 106 7.39 2.03 -16.21
CA PRO A 106 8.35 2.25 -17.29
C PRO A 106 7.76 2.89 -18.56
N LYS A 107 6.44 3.01 -18.67
CA LYS A 107 5.75 3.51 -19.88
C LYS A 107 5.33 4.98 -19.76
N ILE A 108 5.44 5.58 -18.58
CA ILE A 108 4.98 6.94 -18.30
C ILE A 108 6.12 7.84 -17.84
N ALA A 109 5.95 9.15 -18.01
CA ALA A 109 6.92 10.11 -17.53
C ALA A 109 6.99 10.09 -15.99
N PRO A 110 8.16 10.36 -15.37
CA PRO A 110 8.30 10.40 -13.91
C PRO A 110 7.32 11.34 -13.21
N GLN A 111 6.98 12.47 -13.85
CA GLN A 111 6.01 13.41 -13.33
C GLN A 111 4.58 12.83 -13.32
N THR A 112 4.17 12.17 -14.41
CA THR A 112 2.87 11.48 -14.49
C THR A 112 2.78 10.37 -13.44
N PHE A 113 3.87 9.63 -13.25
CA PHE A 113 3.95 8.60 -12.21
C PHE A 113 3.75 9.19 -10.81
N ALA A 114 4.40 10.32 -10.50
CA ALA A 114 4.23 11.00 -9.23
C ALA A 114 2.79 11.50 -9.00
N HIS A 115 2.14 12.03 -10.04
CA HIS A 115 0.73 12.46 -9.96
C HIS A 115 -0.23 11.28 -9.76
N GLU A 116 -0.03 10.17 -10.47
CA GLU A 116 -0.79 8.94 -10.26
C GLU A 116 -0.58 8.40 -8.83
N LEU A 117 0.65 8.42 -8.32
CA LEU A 117 0.97 8.00 -6.95
C LEU A 117 0.27 8.88 -5.91
N GLU A 118 0.27 10.21 -6.10
CA GLU A 118 -0.41 11.16 -5.22
C GLU A 118 -1.91 10.86 -5.15
N VAL A 119 -2.55 10.66 -6.30
CA VAL A 119 -3.97 10.28 -6.38
C VAL A 119 -4.21 8.96 -5.67
N MET A 120 -3.39 7.94 -5.95
CA MET A 120 -3.52 6.63 -5.32
C MET A 120 -3.44 6.72 -3.79
N ARG A 121 -2.46 7.46 -3.25
CA ARG A 121 -2.31 7.69 -1.81
C ARG A 121 -3.52 8.39 -1.23
N ALA A 122 -3.97 9.48 -1.84
CA ALA A 122 -5.11 10.24 -1.35
C ALA A 122 -6.40 9.41 -1.30
N VAL A 123 -6.61 8.52 -2.29
CA VAL A 123 -7.75 7.60 -2.30
C VAL A 123 -7.65 6.57 -1.17
N PHE A 124 -6.47 6.00 -0.92
CA PHE A 124 -6.27 5.08 0.19
C PHE A 124 -6.38 5.77 1.55
N ASP A 125 -5.87 6.98 1.70
CA ASP A 125 -6.00 7.79 2.91
C ASP A 125 -7.47 8.07 3.21
N PHE A 126 -8.22 8.51 2.20
CA PHE A 126 -9.68 8.71 2.30
C PHE A 126 -10.42 7.41 2.69
N ALA A 127 -10.01 6.26 2.13
CA ALA A 127 -10.57 4.97 2.48
C ALA A 127 -10.26 4.57 3.93
N MET A 128 -9.06 4.89 4.43
CA MET A 128 -8.67 4.66 5.82
C MET A 128 -9.43 5.58 6.79
N GLU A 129 -9.58 6.86 6.46
CA GLU A 129 -10.34 7.84 7.26
C GLU A 129 -11.81 7.44 7.42
N ARG A 130 -12.39 6.82 6.39
CA ARG A 130 -13.77 6.29 6.41
C ARG A 130 -13.89 4.91 7.05
N GLY A 131 -12.81 4.31 7.52
CA GLY A 131 -12.80 2.97 8.11
C GLY A 131 -13.02 1.83 7.10
N LEU A 132 -12.85 2.10 5.79
CA LEU A 132 -13.02 1.10 4.72
C LEU A 132 -11.80 0.18 4.60
N ILE A 133 -10.61 0.68 4.94
CA ILE A 133 -9.36 -0.10 5.01
C ILE A 133 -8.78 0.00 6.42
N LEU A 134 -8.35 -1.14 6.97
CA LEU A 134 -7.53 -1.15 8.18
C LEU A 134 -6.10 -0.75 7.84
N SER A 135 -5.67 0.38 8.38
CA SER A 135 -4.26 0.78 8.31
C SER A 135 -3.42 -0.14 9.19
N ASN A 136 -2.60 -1.00 8.58
CA ASN A 136 -1.46 -1.57 9.29
C ASN A 136 -0.38 -0.48 9.36
N ARG A 137 -0.61 0.55 10.19
CA ARG A 137 0.45 1.50 10.58
C ARG A 137 1.57 0.68 11.22
N ARG A 138 2.70 0.61 10.53
CA ARG A 138 3.97 0.22 11.15
C ARG A 138 4.42 1.30 12.11
#